data_AF-A0AAD2CH17-F1
#
_entry.id   AF-A0AAD2CH17-F1
#
_cell.length_a   1.000
_cell.length_b   1.000
_cell.length_c   1.000
_cell.angle_alpha   90.00
_cell.angle_beta   90.00
_cell.angle_gamma   90.00
#
_symmetry.space_group_name_H-M   'P 1'
#
loop_
_entity.id
_entity.type
_entity.pdbx_description
1 polymer ?
#
loop_
_entity_poly.entity_id
_entity_poly.type
_entity_poly.pdbx_seq_one_letter_code
_entity_poly.pdbx_strand_id
1 'polypeptide(L)'
;TVKSNIMLKFVTKAMDIKLRGEANFTTTLEDPIELLKRIERFMKKSADAEYDFLDFWEANQKFFAMKQGTTENLMHFKERLLRQAEVMQDLYGVAWFRNFAVKTKAYAAIASTDTTAKDKFKDDIFEAVIATGFLCNCDQTRTAPLMLDLQTNYCREVDYYPKTVSKAQCFHRDLWVFALLLQIDGLIRLTKQVISVKI
;
A
#
# COMPACT_ATOMS: atom_id res chain seq x y z
N THR A 1 -12.24 -28.84 -20.11
CA THR A 1 -11.08 -29.10 -19.22
C THR A 1 -11.58 -29.38 -17.81
N VAL A 2 -10.90 -30.24 -17.04
CA VAL A 2 -11.32 -30.65 -15.68
C VAL A 2 -11.54 -29.44 -14.76
N LYS A 3 -10.65 -28.45 -14.81
CA LYS A 3 -10.76 -27.15 -14.13
C LYS A 3 -12.10 -26.45 -14.36
N SER A 4 -12.55 -26.36 -15.62
CA SER A 4 -13.80 -25.68 -15.98
C SER A 4 -15.03 -26.37 -15.38
N ASN A 5 -15.02 -27.70 -15.29
CA ASN A 5 -16.11 -28.46 -14.69
C ASN A 5 -16.17 -28.27 -13.16
N ILE A 6 -15.01 -28.16 -12.50
CA ILE A 6 -14.92 -27.89 -11.06
C ILE A 6 -15.45 -26.48 -10.75
N MET A 7 -15.02 -25.47 -11.51
CA MET A 7 -15.45 -24.08 -11.35
C MET A 7 -16.97 -23.92 -11.57
N LEU A 8 -17.56 -24.63 -12.52
CA LEU A 8 -19.00 -24.54 -12.78
C LEU A 8 -19.87 -25.22 -11.71
N LYS A 9 -19.37 -26.29 -11.07
CA LYS A 9 -20.18 -27.12 -10.14
C LYS A 9 -20.04 -26.74 -8.67
N PHE A 10 -18.84 -26.32 -8.24
CA PHE A 10 -18.52 -26.19 -6.81
C PHE A 10 -18.17 -24.76 -6.39
N VAL A 11 -18.15 -23.80 -7.31
CA VAL A 11 -17.71 -22.43 -7.05
C VAL A 11 -18.87 -21.48 -7.27
N THR A 12 -19.25 -20.74 -6.22
CA THR A 12 -20.23 -19.64 -6.33
C THR A 12 -19.62 -18.44 -7.05
N LYS A 13 -20.44 -17.53 -7.59
CA LYS A 13 -19.94 -16.31 -8.25
C LYS A 13 -18.98 -15.50 -7.36
N ALA A 14 -19.24 -15.43 -6.06
CA ALA A 14 -18.37 -14.74 -5.10
C ALA A 14 -17.01 -15.44 -4.93
N MET A 15 -17.00 -16.77 -4.91
CA MET A 15 -15.76 -17.56 -4.85
C MET A 15 -14.97 -17.49 -6.15
N ASP A 16 -15.64 -17.42 -7.31
CA ASP A 16 -14.99 -17.28 -8.62
C ASP A 16 -14.21 -15.96 -8.72
N ILE A 17 -14.80 -14.86 -8.27
CA ILE A 17 -14.12 -13.55 -8.21
C ILE A 17 -12.90 -13.61 -7.30
N LYS A 18 -13.03 -14.21 -6.10
CA LYS A 18 -11.91 -14.36 -5.16
C LYS A 18 -10.79 -15.22 -5.73
N LEU A 19 -11.11 -16.37 -6.30
CA LEU A 19 -10.14 -17.30 -6.89
C LEU A 19 -9.39 -16.66 -8.06
N ARG A 20 -10.10 -15.98 -8.97
CA ARG A 20 -9.49 -15.29 -10.13
C ARG A 20 -8.60 -14.11 -9.73
N GLY A 21 -8.84 -13.52 -8.56
CA GLY A 21 -8.02 -12.45 -8.00
C GLY A 21 -6.71 -12.94 -7.37
N GLU A 22 -6.52 -14.25 -7.18
CA GLU A 22 -5.29 -14.81 -6.62
C GLU A 22 -4.17 -14.83 -7.67
N ALA A 23 -2.97 -14.37 -7.30
CA ALA A 23 -1.82 -14.31 -8.20
C ALA A 23 -1.39 -15.67 -8.78
N ASN A 24 -1.81 -16.77 -8.14
CA ASN A 24 -1.53 -18.16 -8.52
C ASN A 24 -2.71 -18.85 -9.26
N PHE A 25 -3.76 -18.10 -9.66
CA PHE A 25 -4.94 -18.66 -10.33
C PHE A 25 -4.65 -19.36 -11.66
N THR A 26 -3.70 -18.82 -12.42
CA THR A 26 -3.28 -19.32 -13.74
C THR A 26 -2.04 -20.21 -13.68
N THR A 27 -1.47 -20.44 -12.49
CA THR A 27 -0.27 -21.25 -12.29
C THR A 27 -0.59 -22.47 -11.44
N THR A 28 -0.49 -22.38 -10.12
CA THR A 28 -0.71 -23.49 -9.18
C THR A 28 -2.15 -23.99 -9.21
N LEU A 29 -3.13 -23.11 -9.40
CA LEU A 29 -4.56 -23.44 -9.45
C LEU A 29 -5.03 -23.95 -10.82
N GLU A 30 -4.09 -24.20 -11.76
CA GLU A 30 -4.37 -24.97 -12.96
C GLU A 30 -4.50 -26.48 -12.65
N ASP A 31 -3.82 -26.96 -11.61
CA ASP A 31 -3.97 -28.32 -11.10
C ASP A 31 -5.35 -28.51 -10.44
N PRO A 32 -6.18 -29.45 -10.95
CA PRO A 32 -7.49 -29.76 -10.38
C PRO A 32 -7.47 -30.11 -8.89
N ILE A 33 -6.41 -30.75 -8.40
CA ILE A 33 -6.31 -31.20 -7.00
C ILE A 33 -6.09 -29.99 -6.08
N GLU A 34 -5.16 -29.11 -6.43
CA GLU A 34 -4.89 -27.89 -5.67
C GLU A 34 -6.07 -26.93 -5.70
N LEU A 35 -6.78 -26.86 -6.84
CA LEU A 35 -8.03 -26.11 -6.93
C LEU A 35 -9.09 -26.65 -5.97
N LEU A 36 -9.29 -27.97 -5.89
CA LEU A 36 -10.25 -28.57 -4.96
C LEU A 36 -9.87 -28.34 -3.49
N LYS A 37 -8.59 -28.48 -3.11
CA LYS A 37 -8.11 -28.14 -1.75
C LYS A 37 -8.31 -26.66 -1.42
N ARG A 38 -8.20 -25.77 -2.41
CA ARG A 38 -8.46 -24.34 -2.23
C ARG A 38 -9.94 -24.05 -2.03
N ILE A 39 -10.80 -24.68 -2.83
CA ILE A 39 -12.27 -24.60 -2.71
C ILE A 39 -12.72 -25.14 -1.36
N GLU A 40 -12.19 -26.29 -0.93
CA GLU A 40 -12.48 -26.87 0.39
C GLU A 40 -12.16 -25.89 1.54
N ARG A 41 -11.02 -25.19 1.47
CA ARG A 41 -10.68 -24.13 2.44
C ARG A 41 -11.66 -22.96 2.42
N PHE A 42 -12.16 -22.57 1.25
CA PHE A 42 -13.21 -21.56 1.15
C PHE A 42 -14.53 -22.03 1.75
N MET A 43 -14.92 -23.29 1.53
CA MET A 43 -16.15 -23.86 2.08
C MET A 43 -16.09 -24.08 3.59
N LYS A 44 -14.91 -24.40 4.13
CA LYS A 44 -14.68 -24.51 5.58
C LYS A 44 -14.69 -23.16 6.29
N LYS A 45 -14.44 -22.06 5.59
CA LYS A 45 -14.69 -20.69 6.07
C LYS A 45 -16.17 -20.33 5.84
N SER A 46 -17.10 -21.06 6.45
CA SER A 46 -18.52 -20.68 6.46
C SER A 46 -18.72 -19.47 7.39
N ALA A 47 -19.50 -18.48 6.95
CA ALA A 47 -19.78 -17.23 7.67
C ALA A 47 -20.27 -17.44 9.13
N ASP A 48 -20.86 -18.60 9.44
CA ASP A 48 -21.40 -18.92 10.76
C ASP A 48 -20.33 -19.27 11.82
N ALA A 49 -19.06 -19.39 11.44
CA ALA A 49 -17.93 -19.69 12.34
C ALA A 49 -16.82 -18.64 12.30
N GLU A 50 -17.11 -17.42 11.82
CA GLU A 50 -16.18 -16.29 11.90
C GLU A 50 -16.03 -15.86 13.37
N TYR A 51 -14.80 -15.97 13.87
CA TYR A 51 -14.43 -15.45 15.18
C TYR A 51 -13.92 -14.04 14.97
N ASP A 52 -14.68 -13.03 15.39
CA ASP A 52 -14.42 -11.61 15.11
C ASP A 52 -12.96 -11.20 15.39
N PHE A 53 -12.36 -11.73 16.47
CA PHE A 53 -10.97 -11.44 16.82
C PHE A 53 -9.95 -12.09 15.87
N LEU A 54 -10.26 -13.26 15.31
CA LEU A 54 -9.43 -13.89 14.27
C LEU A 54 -9.49 -13.08 12.98
N ASP A 55 -10.66 -12.58 12.60
CA ASP A 55 -10.79 -11.75 11.40
C ASP A 55 -10.09 -10.40 11.56
N PHE A 56 -10.22 -9.78 12.73
CA PHE A 56 -9.44 -8.60 13.10
C PHE A 56 -7.93 -8.87 13.00
N TRP A 57 -7.47 -10.01 13.53
CA TRP A 57 -6.06 -10.39 13.49
C TRP A 57 -5.57 -10.67 12.06
N GLU A 58 -6.32 -11.44 11.26
CA GLU A 58 -5.99 -11.75 9.88
C GLU A 58 -5.94 -10.47 9.01
N ALA A 59 -6.88 -9.54 9.20
CA ALA A 59 -6.92 -8.28 8.46
C ALA A 59 -5.71 -7.40 8.77
N ASN A 60 -5.32 -7.33 10.06
CA ASN A 60 -4.12 -6.64 10.49
C ASN A 60 -2.84 -7.26 9.92
N GLN A 61 -2.72 -8.59 10.02
CA GLN A 61 -1.56 -9.29 9.49
C GLN A 61 -1.42 -9.06 7.98
N LYS A 62 -2.52 -9.08 7.22
CA LYS A 62 -2.51 -8.79 5.77
C LYS A 62 -2.06 -7.36 5.49
N PHE A 63 -2.53 -6.38 6.27
CA PHE A 63 -2.14 -4.99 6.09
C PHE A 63 -0.67 -4.74 6.40
N PHE A 64 -0.15 -5.25 7.52
CA PHE A 64 1.26 -5.06 7.88
C PHE A 64 2.22 -5.87 6.99
N ALA A 65 1.77 -7.00 6.45
CA ALA A 65 2.57 -7.80 5.51
C ALA A 65 2.52 -7.27 4.06
N MET A 66 1.64 -6.31 3.76
CA MET A 66 1.51 -5.78 2.41
C MET A 66 2.78 -5.06 1.98
N LYS A 67 3.31 -5.47 0.83
CA LYS A 67 4.43 -4.83 0.14
C LYS A 67 4.13 -4.73 -1.35
N GLN A 68 4.72 -3.74 -1.99
CA GLN A 68 4.69 -3.63 -3.45
C GLN A 68 5.42 -4.85 -4.05
N GLY A 69 4.75 -5.57 -4.95
CA GLY A 69 5.36 -6.66 -5.70
C GLY A 69 6.47 -6.16 -6.63
N THR A 70 7.47 -7.00 -6.91
CA THR A 70 8.63 -6.63 -7.75
C THR A 70 8.26 -6.17 -9.16
N THR A 71 7.18 -6.71 -9.72
CA THR A 71 6.63 -6.35 -11.04
C THR A 71 5.33 -5.55 -10.95
N GLU A 72 4.89 -5.19 -9.74
CA GLU A 72 3.60 -4.54 -9.53
C GLU A 72 3.69 -3.03 -9.84
N ASN A 73 2.76 -2.55 -10.66
CA ASN A 73 2.62 -1.12 -10.91
C ASN A 73 2.24 -0.40 -9.61
N LEU A 74 2.87 0.76 -9.36
CA LEU A 74 2.62 1.60 -8.19
C LEU A 74 1.13 1.95 -8.01
N MET A 75 0.40 2.18 -9.10
CA MET A 75 -1.03 2.52 -9.03
C MET A 75 -1.87 1.33 -8.56
N HIS A 76 -1.57 0.12 -9.04
CA HIS A 76 -2.24 -1.10 -8.57
C HIS A 76 -1.92 -1.38 -7.10
N PHE A 77 -0.68 -1.15 -6.68
CA PHE A 77 -0.32 -1.27 -5.27
C PHE A 77 -1.07 -0.27 -4.39
N LYS A 78 -1.18 1.00 -4.82
CA LYS A 78 -1.96 2.04 -4.12
C LYS A 78 -3.42 1.62 -3.94
N GLU A 79 -4.07 1.17 -5.00
CA GLU A 79 -5.48 0.73 -4.94
C GLU A 79 -5.65 -0.46 -3.99
N ARG A 80 -4.72 -1.42 -4.01
CA ARG A 80 -4.73 -2.57 -3.11
C ARG A 80 -4.56 -2.15 -1.65
N LEU A 81 -3.69 -1.17 -1.38
CA LEU A 81 -3.47 -0.64 -0.04
C LEU A 81 -4.68 0.11 0.48
N LEU A 82 -5.30 0.96 -0.35
CA LEU A 82 -6.50 1.71 0.02
C LEU A 82 -7.67 0.77 0.34
N ARG A 83 -7.91 -0.26 -0.47
CA ARG A 83 -8.94 -1.26 -0.18
C ARG A 83 -8.70 -1.96 1.15
N GLN A 84 -7.45 -2.32 1.46
CA GLN A 84 -7.14 -2.96 2.74
C GLN A 84 -7.25 -1.98 3.92
N ALA A 85 -6.93 -0.69 3.69
CA ALA A 85 -7.10 0.36 4.68
C ALA A 85 -8.58 0.61 5.02
N GLU A 86 -9.47 0.60 4.02
CA GLU A 86 -10.93 0.68 4.23
C GLU A 86 -11.42 -0.47 5.12
N VAL A 87 -10.99 -1.71 4.83
CA VAL A 87 -11.31 -2.89 5.68
C VAL A 87 -10.83 -2.69 7.12
N MET A 88 -9.63 -2.14 7.31
CA MET A 88 -9.16 -1.82 8.66
C MET A 88 -9.99 -0.71 9.32
N GLN A 89 -10.34 0.34 8.58
CA GLN A 89 -11.12 1.44 9.13
C GLN A 89 -12.47 0.96 9.66
N ASP A 90 -13.11 0.03 8.93
CA ASP A 90 -14.37 -0.61 9.35
C ASP A 90 -14.18 -1.45 10.63
N LEU A 91 -13.07 -2.16 10.76
CA LEU A 91 -12.77 -3.01 11.93
C LEU A 91 -12.36 -2.23 13.18
N TYR A 92 -11.57 -1.16 13.04
CA TYR A 92 -11.09 -0.33 14.16
C TYR A 92 -12.13 0.67 14.63
N GLY A 93 -13.00 1.12 13.72
CA GLY A 93 -13.89 2.25 13.93
C GLY A 93 -13.16 3.61 13.91
N VAL A 94 -13.91 4.65 13.57
CA VAL A 94 -13.40 6.02 13.40
C VAL A 94 -12.80 6.59 14.69
N ALA A 95 -13.33 6.22 15.86
CA ALA A 95 -12.91 6.75 17.15
C ALA A 95 -11.47 6.39 17.54
N TRP A 96 -10.96 5.24 17.09
CA TRP A 96 -9.61 4.78 17.43
C TRP A 96 -8.55 5.73 16.90
N PHE A 97 -8.65 6.12 15.62
CA PHE A 97 -7.73 7.05 14.97
C PHE A 97 -7.80 8.46 15.55
N ARG A 98 -9.00 8.94 15.91
CA ARG A 98 -9.16 10.23 16.58
C ARG A 98 -8.46 10.26 17.94
N ASN A 99 -8.54 9.18 18.71
CA ASN A 99 -7.83 9.06 19.98
C ASN A 99 -6.31 8.98 19.81
N PHE A 100 -5.85 8.34 18.74
CA PHE A 100 -4.43 8.36 18.37
C PHE A 100 -3.95 9.77 18.03
N ALA A 101 -4.72 10.54 17.24
CA ALA A 101 -4.39 11.90 16.84
C ALA A 101 -4.11 12.82 18.05
N VAL A 102 -4.95 12.72 19.09
CA VAL A 102 -4.83 13.54 20.31
C VAL A 102 -3.50 13.32 21.04
N LYS A 103 -2.88 12.14 20.90
CA LYS A 103 -1.59 11.80 21.52
C LYS A 103 -0.38 12.28 20.72
N THR A 104 -0.56 12.86 19.53
CA THR A 104 0.54 13.26 18.65
C THR A 104 1.08 14.65 18.99
N LYS A 105 2.38 14.87 18.72
CA LYS A 105 3.04 16.19 18.87
C LYS A 105 2.39 17.26 17.99
N ALA A 106 1.94 16.87 16.79
CA ALA A 106 1.30 17.77 15.84
C ALA A 106 -0.04 18.30 16.37
N TYR A 107 -0.84 17.47 17.07
CA TYR A 107 -2.07 17.93 17.71
C TYR A 107 -1.82 18.90 18.87
N ALA A 108 -0.75 18.67 19.65
CA ALA A 108 -0.35 19.54 20.75
C ALA A 108 0.14 20.92 20.28
N ALA A 109 0.72 20.99 19.08
CA ALA A 109 1.19 22.25 18.47
C ALA A 109 0.05 23.14 17.95
N ILE A 110 -1.19 22.62 17.81
CA ILE A 110 -2.34 23.41 17.39
C ILE A 110 -2.83 24.26 18.57
N ALA A 111 -2.99 25.56 18.33
CA ALA A 111 -3.49 26.51 19.32
C ALA A 111 -4.77 26.00 20.00
N SER A 112 -4.88 26.17 21.31
CA SER A 112 -6.03 25.69 22.10
C SER A 112 -7.36 26.31 21.68
N THR A 113 -7.31 27.49 21.08
CA THR A 113 -8.46 28.27 20.60
C THR A 113 -9.02 27.80 19.26
N ASP A 114 -8.28 26.99 18.50
CA ASP A 114 -8.69 26.54 17.16
C ASP A 114 -9.26 25.11 17.21
N THR A 115 -10.51 25.02 17.66
CA THR A 115 -11.24 23.74 17.74
C THR A 115 -11.49 23.13 16.37
N THR A 116 -11.74 23.95 15.35
CA THR A 116 -11.99 23.49 13.98
C THR A 116 -10.74 22.84 13.36
N ALA A 117 -9.55 23.43 13.54
CA ALA A 117 -8.32 22.82 13.06
C ALA A 117 -8.00 21.49 13.79
N LYS A 118 -8.32 21.41 15.09
CA LYS A 118 -8.14 20.18 15.87
C LYS A 118 -9.03 19.04 15.40
N ASP A 119 -10.29 19.32 15.11
CA ASP A 119 -11.21 18.29 14.63
C ASP A 119 -10.87 17.86 13.21
N LYS A 120 -10.50 18.80 12.33
CA LYS A 120 -9.98 18.45 11.01
C LYS A 120 -8.73 17.57 11.08
N PHE A 121 -7.80 17.88 11.99
CA PHE A 121 -6.61 17.04 12.19
C PHE A 121 -6.94 15.61 12.63
N LYS A 122 -7.95 15.44 13.49
CA LYS A 122 -8.42 14.11 13.93
C LYS A 122 -9.02 13.30 12.78
N ASP A 123 -9.68 13.96 11.82
CA ASP A 123 -10.26 13.30 10.66
C ASP A 123 -9.19 12.97 9.60
N ASP A 124 -8.22 13.87 9.39
CA ASP A 124 -7.16 13.72 8.39
C ASP A 124 -6.05 12.73 8.82
N ILE A 125 -5.97 12.38 10.12
CA ILE A 125 -4.86 11.55 10.65
C ILE A 125 -4.80 10.17 10.00
N PHE A 126 -5.96 9.59 9.66
CA PHE A 126 -6.03 8.26 9.07
C PHE A 126 -5.34 8.28 7.72
N GLU A 127 -5.67 9.25 6.87
CA GLU A 127 -5.05 9.39 5.55
C GLU A 127 -3.53 9.60 5.67
N ALA A 128 -3.08 10.38 6.67
CA ALA A 128 -1.65 10.58 6.91
C ALA A 128 -0.91 9.30 7.33
N VAL A 129 -1.53 8.44 8.15
CA VAL A 129 -0.99 7.13 8.53
C VAL A 129 -0.89 6.22 7.30
N ILE A 130 -1.93 6.17 6.47
CA ILE A 130 -1.93 5.35 5.25
C ILE A 130 -0.91 5.89 4.23
N ALA A 131 -0.76 7.22 4.09
CA ALA A 131 0.24 7.83 3.23
C ALA A 131 1.67 7.48 3.66
N THR A 132 1.93 7.46 4.97
CA THR A 132 3.22 7.03 5.53
C THR A 132 3.43 5.53 5.31
N GLY A 133 2.42 4.70 5.58
CA GLY A 133 2.45 3.26 5.32
C GLY A 133 2.69 2.93 3.84
N PHE A 134 2.13 3.73 2.93
CA PHE A 134 2.37 3.61 1.50
C PHE A 134 3.86 3.76 1.16
N LEU A 135 4.53 4.81 1.66
CA LEU A 135 5.97 5.00 1.44
C LEU A 135 6.80 3.85 2.05
N CYS A 136 6.45 3.41 3.25
CA CYS A 136 7.16 2.33 3.94
C CYS A 136 7.00 0.96 3.26
N ASN A 137 5.94 0.74 2.48
CA ASN A 137 5.63 -0.54 1.86
C ASN A 137 5.82 -0.55 0.32
N CYS A 138 6.08 0.61 -0.28
CA CYS A 138 6.57 0.72 -1.66
C CYS A 138 7.97 0.12 -1.80
N ASP A 139 8.42 -0.05 -3.05
CA ASP A 139 9.76 -0.52 -3.38
C ASP A 139 10.84 0.24 -2.58
N GLN A 140 11.50 -0.48 -1.69
CA GLN A 140 12.47 0.07 -0.75
C GLN A 140 13.75 0.55 -1.43
N THR A 141 14.10 -0.03 -2.58
CA THR A 141 15.28 0.42 -3.35
C THR A 141 15.12 1.88 -3.79
N ARG A 142 13.88 2.32 -3.99
CA ARG A 142 13.52 3.67 -4.45
C ARG A 142 13.14 4.59 -3.31
N THR A 143 12.43 4.07 -2.33
CA THR A 143 11.79 4.88 -1.30
C THR A 143 12.69 5.11 -0.09
N ALA A 144 13.69 4.26 0.16
CA ALA A 144 14.59 4.39 1.31
C ALA A 144 15.41 5.70 1.33
N PRO A 145 16.00 6.18 0.21
CA PRO A 145 16.70 7.47 0.18
C PRO A 145 15.77 8.64 0.48
N LEU A 146 14.56 8.65 -0.09
CA LEU A 146 13.55 9.67 0.19
C LEU A 146 13.13 9.66 1.66
N MET A 147 12.94 8.48 2.25
CA MET A 147 12.61 8.38 3.67
C MET A 147 13.71 8.95 4.56
N LEU A 148 14.98 8.74 4.20
CA LEU A 148 16.12 9.33 4.90
C LEU A 148 16.13 10.86 4.80
N ASP A 149 15.83 11.41 3.62
CA ASP A 149 15.75 12.86 3.42
C ASP A 149 14.58 13.46 4.22
N LEU A 150 13.42 12.80 4.25
CA LEU A 150 12.27 13.23 5.06
C LEU A 150 12.59 13.22 6.56
N GLN A 151 13.27 12.17 7.04
CA GLN A 151 13.74 12.10 8.43
C GLN A 151 14.73 13.23 8.74
N THR A 152 15.69 13.48 7.85
CA THR A 152 16.69 14.54 8.02
C THR A 152 16.04 15.92 8.11
N ASN A 153 15.07 16.20 7.25
CA ASN A 153 14.32 17.46 7.30
C ASN A 153 13.47 17.58 8.56
N TYR A 154 12.87 16.48 9.01
CA TYR A 154 12.10 16.46 10.25
C TYR A 154 12.99 16.73 11.48
N CYS A 155 14.22 16.22 11.49
CA CYS A 155 15.22 16.57 12.51
C CYS A 155 15.60 18.06 12.51
N ARG A 156 15.41 18.76 11.38
CA ARG A 156 15.60 20.21 11.25
C ARG A 156 14.32 21.01 11.56
N GLU A 157 13.33 20.37 12.18
CA GLU A 157 12.03 20.95 12.54
C GLU A 157 11.16 21.35 11.34
N VAL A 158 11.47 20.83 10.14
CA VAL A 158 10.67 21.06 8.93
C VAL A 158 9.97 19.77 8.52
N ASP A 159 8.63 19.76 8.63
CA ASP A 159 7.81 18.59 8.30
C ASP A 159 7.42 18.58 6.81
N TYR A 160 8.10 17.73 6.03
CA TYR A 160 7.78 17.45 4.63
C TYR A 160 7.04 16.12 4.42
N TYR A 161 6.63 15.42 5.49
CA TYR A 161 5.93 14.16 5.33
C TYR A 161 4.59 14.35 4.60
N PRO A 162 4.28 13.51 3.61
CA PRO A 162 3.02 13.63 2.89
C PRO A 162 1.86 13.20 3.78
N LYS A 163 0.88 14.10 3.93
CA LYS A 163 -0.35 13.86 4.70
C LYS A 163 -1.44 13.15 3.91
N THR A 164 -1.27 13.03 2.58
CA THR A 164 -2.24 12.40 1.68
C THR A 164 -1.57 11.37 0.79
N VAL A 165 -2.28 10.30 0.43
CA VAL A 165 -1.71 9.22 -0.39
C VAL A 165 -1.34 9.72 -1.79
N SER A 166 -2.09 10.69 -2.32
CA SER A 166 -1.79 11.31 -3.61
C SER A 166 -0.50 12.14 -3.59
N LYS A 167 -0.20 12.83 -2.47
CA LYS A 167 1.09 13.52 -2.30
C LYS A 167 2.23 12.51 -2.20
N ALA A 168 2.06 11.44 -1.41
CA ALA A 168 3.05 10.37 -1.29
C ALA A 168 3.38 9.74 -2.66
N GLN A 169 2.36 9.52 -3.50
CA GLN A 169 2.54 9.05 -4.88
C GLN A 169 3.31 10.05 -5.76
N CYS A 170 3.13 11.37 -5.57
CA CYS A 170 3.89 12.39 -6.28
C CYS A 170 5.38 12.30 -5.94
N PHE A 171 5.71 12.29 -4.63
CA PHE A 171 7.10 12.14 -4.17
C PHE A 171 7.79 10.89 -4.74
N HIS A 172 7.08 9.76 -4.79
CA HIS A 172 7.62 8.54 -5.41
C HIS A 172 7.85 8.69 -6.93
N ARG A 173 7.02 9.47 -7.64
CA ARG A 173 7.22 9.71 -9.09
C ARG A 173 8.34 10.71 -9.37
N ASP A 174 8.52 11.73 -8.54
CA ASP A 174 9.52 12.77 -8.78
C ASP A 174 10.94 12.21 -8.71
N LEU A 175 11.19 11.24 -7.82
CA LEU A 175 12.43 10.45 -7.80
C LEU A 175 12.76 9.77 -9.15
N TRP A 176 11.73 9.29 -9.86
CA TRP A 176 11.90 8.65 -11.17
C TRP A 176 12.34 9.65 -12.23
N VAL A 177 11.77 10.86 -12.21
CA VAL A 177 12.14 11.92 -13.15
C VAL A 177 13.58 12.37 -12.88
N PHE A 178 13.96 12.57 -11.62
CA PHE A 178 15.33 12.96 -11.27
C PHE A 178 16.36 11.88 -11.62
N ALA A 179 16.08 10.60 -11.32
CA ALA A 179 16.99 9.50 -11.65
C ALA A 179 17.15 9.33 -13.17
N LEU A 180 16.06 9.45 -13.94
CA LEU A 180 16.09 9.37 -15.40
C LEU A 180 16.86 10.56 -15.99
N LEU A 181 16.64 11.77 -15.47
CA LEU A 181 17.38 12.97 -15.90
C LEU A 181 18.87 12.83 -15.64
N LEU A 182 19.29 12.31 -14.48
CA LEU A 182 20.71 12.06 -14.18
C LEU A 182 21.33 11.02 -15.13
N GLN A 183 20.60 9.97 -15.49
CA GLN A 183 21.06 8.99 -16.48
C GLN A 183 21.20 9.59 -17.88
N ILE A 184 20.23 10.41 -18.31
CA ILE A 184 20.26 11.12 -19.59
C ILE A 184 21.43 12.10 -19.63
N ASP A 185 21.64 12.89 -18.58
CA ASP A 185 22.78 13.82 -18.48
C ASP A 185 24.13 13.09 -18.50
N GLY A 186 24.23 11.93 -17.84
CA GLY A 186 25.40 11.08 -17.91
C GLY A 186 25.70 10.59 -19.33
N LEU A 187 24.67 10.13 -20.05
CA LEU A 187 24.76 9.70 -21.45
C LEU A 187 25.15 10.86 -22.38
N ILE A 188 24.60 12.06 -22.16
CA ILE A 188 24.95 13.27 -22.91
C ILE A 188 26.43 13.66 -22.68
N ARG A 189 26.93 13.53 -21.45
CA ARG A 189 28.35 13.82 -21.15
C ARG A 189 29.29 12.81 -21.82
N LEU A 190 28.95 11.52 -21.77
CA LEU A 190 29.73 10.46 -22.42
C LEU A 190 29.77 10.64 -23.94
N THR A 191 28.63 10.94 -24.57
CA THR A 191 28.57 11.20 -26.01
C THR A 191 29.38 12.44 -26.41
N LYS A 192 29.33 13.53 -25.64
CA LYS A 192 30.19 14.70 -25.86
C LYS A 192 31.68 14.38 -25.74
N GLN A 193 32.09 13.56 -24.76
CA GLN A 193 33.49 13.13 -24.62
C GLN A 193 33.95 12.27 -25.81
N VAL A 194 33.13 11.32 -26.27
CA VAL A 194 33.46 10.47 -27.42
C VAL A 194 33.59 11.28 -28.72
N ILE A 195 32.78 12.31 -28.89
CA ILE A 195 32.86 13.22 -30.05
C ILE A 195 34.14 14.07 -29.97
N SER A 196 34.51 14.56 -28.79
CA SER A 196 35.70 15.42 -28.61
C SER A 196 37.04 14.69 -28.77
N VAL A 197 37.06 13.35 -28.65
CA VAL A 197 38.27 12.51 -28.82
C VAL A 197 38.45 12.08 -30.29
N LYS A 198 37.43 12.26 -31.15
CA LYS A 198 37.45 11.90 -32.58
C LYS A 198 37.74 13.07 -33.53
N ILE A 199 38.03 14.26 -33.00
CA ILE A 199 38.48 15.46 -33.73
C ILE A 199 39.93 15.71 -33.36
#